data_AF-A0A562M5Q1-F1
#
_entry.id   AF-A0A562M5Q1-F1
#
_cell.length_a   1.000
_cell.length_b   1.000
_cell.length_c   1.000
_cell.angle_alpha   90.00
_cell.angle_beta   90.00
_cell.angle_gamma   90.00
#
_symmetry.space_group_name_H-M   'P 1'
#
loop_
_entity.id
_entity.type
_entity.pdbx_description
1 polymer ?
#
loop_
_entity_poly.entity_id
_entity_poly.type
_entity_poly.pdbx_seq_one_letter_code
_entity_poly.pdbx_strand_id
1 'polypeptide(L)' 'MEINFTELQINVQQVIDAIAAKDIKTANNSLTDASELLDELLDYAEEDEDLIEISRYQVLLNQLHQKING' A
#
# COMPACT_ATOMS: atom_id res chain seq x y z
N MET A 1 3.79 17.54 -11.15
CA MET A 1 2.89 16.58 -11.85
C MET A 1 2.23 15.81 -10.73
N GLU A 2 0.90 15.79 -10.65
CA GLU A 2 0.21 15.17 -9.50
C GLU A 2 0.50 13.67 -9.45
N ILE A 3 0.87 13.16 -8.27
CA ILE A 3 1.12 11.73 -8.07
C ILE A 3 -0.20 10.97 -8.25
N ASN A 4 -0.19 9.92 -9.09
CA ASN A 4 -1.35 9.08 -9.30
C ASN A 4 -1.32 7.86 -8.37
N PHE A 5 -2.20 7.86 -7.36
CA PHE A 5 -2.31 6.77 -6.39
C PHE A 5 -3.21 5.59 -6.83
N THR A 6 -3.76 5.60 -8.05
CA THR A 6 -4.72 4.58 -8.51
C THR A 6 -4.13 3.17 -8.45
N GLU A 7 -2.87 2.99 -8.85
CA GLU A 7 -2.22 1.68 -8.83
C GLU A 7 -1.98 1.19 -7.40
N LEU A 8 -1.57 2.10 -6.51
CA LEU A 8 -1.44 1.79 -5.09
C LEU A 8 -2.78 1.39 -4.46
N GLN A 9 -3.86 2.09 -4.79
CA GLN A 9 -5.22 1.76 -4.33
C GLN A 9 -5.65 0.36 -4.79
N ILE A 10 -5.35 -0.01 -6.04
CA ILE A 10 -5.64 -1.34 -6.57
C ILE A 10 -4.86 -2.40 -5.79
N ASN A 11 -3.55 -2.19 -5.57
CA ASN A 11 -2.72 -3.16 -4.85
C ASN A 11 -3.18 -3.32 -3.39
N VAL A 12 -3.51 -2.22 -2.71
CA VAL A 12 -4.09 -2.25 -1.35
C VAL A 12 -5.40 -3.04 -1.31
N GLN A 13 -6.29 -2.84 -2.28
CA GLN A 13 -7.54 -3.59 -2.33
C GLN A 13 -7.30 -5.09 -2.56
N GLN A 14 -6.33 -5.46 -3.39
CA GLN A 14 -5.94 -6.86 -3.58
C GLN A 14 -5.44 -7.50 -2.29
N VAL A 15 -4.68 -6.77 -1.46
CA VAL A 15 -4.26 -7.24 -0.13
C VAL A 15 -5.49 -7.54 0.74
N ILE A 16 -6.45 -6.61 0.79
CA ILE A 16 -7.67 -6.74 1.60
C ILE A 16 -8.51 -7.94 1.13
N ASP A 17 -8.67 -8.10 -0.18
CA ASP A 17 -9.43 -9.20 -0.77
C ASP A 17 -8.77 -10.55 -0.50
N ALA A 18 -7.44 -10.62 -0.61
CA ALA A 18 -6.67 -11.83 -0.31
C ALA A 18 -6.76 -12.21 1.18
N ILE A 19 -6.70 -11.23 2.10
CA ILE A 19 -6.96 -11.45 3.54
C ILE A 19 -8.37 -12.02 3.75
N ALA A 20 -9.38 -11.41 3.12
CA ALA A 20 -10.77 -11.86 3.24
C ALA A 20 -10.96 -13.30 2.71
N ALA A 21 -10.26 -13.65 1.64
CA ALA A 21 -10.22 -15.00 1.07
C ALA A 21 -9.35 -15.99 1.86
N LYS A 22 -8.63 -15.53 2.91
CA LYS A 22 -7.62 -16.29 3.67
C LYS A 22 -6.45 -16.79 2.81
N ASP A 23 -6.19 -16.15 1.68
CA ASP A 23 -5.01 -16.41 0.86
C ASP A 23 -3.83 -15.55 1.34
N ILE A 24 -3.18 -16.04 2.41
CA ILE A 24 -2.07 -15.35 3.08
C ILE A 24 -0.86 -15.16 2.16
N LYS A 25 -0.65 -16.06 1.20
CA LYS A 25 0.48 -15.95 0.27
C LYS A 25 0.26 -14.78 -0.67
N THR A 26 -0.91 -14.72 -1.31
CA THR A 26 -1.26 -13.62 -2.21
C THR A 26 -1.31 -12.30 -1.45
N ALA A 27 -1.86 -12.28 -0.23
CA ALA A 27 -1.89 -11.09 0.61
C ALA A 27 -0.49 -10.53 0.89
N ASN A 28 0.49 -11.39 1.24
CA ASN A 28 1.87 -10.96 1.47
C ASN A 28 2.54 -10.44 0.18
N ASN A 29 2.35 -11.13 -0.95
CA ASN A 29 2.92 -10.69 -2.22
C ASN A 29 2.39 -9.30 -2.62
N SER A 30 1.07 -9.12 -2.63
CA SER A 30 0.46 -7.84 -2.97
C SER A 30 0.81 -6.74 -1.96
N LEU A 31 1.06 -7.08 -0.70
CA LEU A 31 1.51 -6.14 0.32
C LEU A 31 2.93 -5.66 0.02
N THR A 32 3.82 -6.56 -0.39
CA THR A 32 5.17 -6.21 -0.86
C THR A 32 5.09 -5.28 -2.06
N ASP A 33 4.32 -5.64 -3.09
CA ASP A 33 4.17 -4.83 -4.31
C ASP A 33 3.62 -3.43 -3.98
N ALA A 34 2.63 -3.33 -3.08
CA ALA A 34 2.09 -2.04 -2.63
C ALA A 34 3.11 -1.21 -1.84
N SER A 35 3.99 -1.85 -1.07
CA SER A 35 5.01 -1.16 -0.28
C SER A 35 6.15 -0.64 -1.17
N GLU A 36 6.60 -1.44 -2.13
CA GLU A 36 7.60 -1.04 -3.12
C GLU A 36 7.10 0.15 -3.96
N LEU A 37 5.86 0.09 -4.45
CA LEU A 37 5.25 1.21 -5.16
C LEU A 37 5.14 2.46 -4.28
N LEU A 38 4.77 2.31 -3.00
CA LEU A 38 4.68 3.45 -2.10
C LEU A 38 6.03 4.13 -1.87
N ASP A 39 7.11 3.35 -1.79
CA ASP A 39 8.47 3.87 -1.68
C ASP A 39 8.86 4.63 -2.96
N GLU A 40 8.52 4.10 -4.15
CA GLU A 40 8.71 4.82 -5.42
C GLU A 40 7.94 6.15 -5.45
N LEU A 41 6.67 6.15 -5.02
CA LEU A 41 5.86 7.38 -4.97
C LEU A 41 6.44 8.41 -4.00
N LEU A 42 7.05 7.98 -2.90
CA LEU A 42 7.73 8.86 -1.94
C LEU A 42 8.94 9.55 -2.55
N ASP A 43 9.71 8.87 -3.41
CA ASP A 43 10.85 9.49 -4.10
C ASP A 43 10.43 10.60 -5.08
N TYR A 44 9.17 10.60 -5.53
CA TYR A 44 8.60 11.62 -6.42
C TYR A 44 7.77 12.69 -5.72
N ALA A 45 7.56 12.60 -4.40
CA ALA A 45 6.74 13.54 -3.65
C ALA A 45 7.43 14.91 -3.53
N GLU A 46 6.79 15.95 -4.06
CA GLU A 46 7.30 17.32 -4.03
C GLU A 46 6.43 18.24 -3.15
N GLU A 47 5.15 17.94 -3.00
CA GLU A 47 4.19 18.76 -2.25
C GLU A 47 3.82 18.13 -0.90
N ASP A 48 3.47 18.97 0.08
CA ASP A 48 3.05 18.50 1.41
C ASP A 48 1.81 17.59 1.33
N GLU A 49 0.92 17.84 0.35
CA GLU A 49 -0.27 17.03 0.12
C GLU A 49 0.08 15.59 -0.28
N ASP A 50 1.11 15.42 -1.12
CA ASP A 50 1.62 14.10 -1.50
C ASP A 50 2.17 13.35 -0.28
N LEU A 51 2.98 14.02 0.54
CA LEU A 51 3.56 13.45 1.76
C LEU A 51 2.48 13.03 2.76
N ILE A 52 1.43 13.84 2.91
CA ILE A 52 0.28 13.51 3.76
C ILE A 52 -0.40 12.25 3.25
N GLU A 53 -0.70 12.16 1.95
CA GLU A 53 -1.41 11.00 1.40
C GLU A 53 -0.54 9.73 1.47
N ILE A 54 0.75 9.82 1.14
CA ILE A 54 1.72 8.72 1.26
C ILE A 54 1.79 8.21 2.70
N SER A 55 1.84 9.12 3.69
CA SER A 55 1.88 8.71 5.10
C SER A 55 0.63 7.94 5.55
N ARG A 56 -0.55 8.23 4.97
CA ARG A 56 -1.78 7.47 5.24
C ARG A 56 -1.66 6.05 4.72
N TYR A 57 -1.14 5.86 3.52
CA TYR A 57 -0.90 4.52 2.97
C TYR A 57 0.18 3.77 3.76
N GLN A 58 1.24 4.43 4.22
CA GLN A 58 2.27 3.79 5.06
C GLN A 58 1.64 3.21 6.35
N VAL A 59 0.75 3.98 7.00
CA VAL A 59 0.04 3.50 8.19
C VAL A 59 -0.89 2.34 7.84
N LEU A 60 -1.63 2.42 6.74
CA LEU A 60 -2.54 1.36 6.30
C LEU A 60 -1.80 0.05 5.98
N LEU A 61 -0.73 0.11 5.18
CA LEU A 61 0.07 -1.06 4.83
C LEU A 61 0.66 -1.72 6.08
N ASN A 62 1.14 -0.93 7.05
CA ASN A 62 1.60 -1.45 8.34
C ASN A 62 0.48 -2.18 9.12
N GLN A 63 -0.75 -1.66 9.12
CA GLN A 63 -1.89 -2.32 9.74
C GLN A 63 -2.25 -3.64 9.02
N LEU A 64 -2.18 -3.66 7.68
CA LEU A 64 -2.42 -4.87 6.89
C LEU A 64 -1.34 -5.93 7.16
N HIS A 65 -0.07 -5.52 7.23
CA HIS A 65 1.04 -6.39 7.61
C HIS A 65 0.78 -7.06 8.97
N GLN A 66 0.39 -6.28 9.99
CA GLN A 66 0.07 -6.81 11.31
C GLN A 66 -1.13 -7.76 11.30
N LYS A 67 -2.14 -7.53 10.45
CA LYS A 67 -3.27 -8.45 10.31
C LYS A 67 -2.90 -9.78 9.66
N ILE A 68 -1.91 -9.77 8.77
CA ILE A 68 -1.46 -10.97 8.05
C ILE A 68 -0.49 -11.79 8.92
N ASN A 69 0.41 -11.12 9.63
CA ASN A 69 1.55 -11.76 10.31
C ASN A 69 1.51 -11.70 11.85
N GLY A 70 0.54 -11.00 12.45
CA GLY A 70 0.34 -10.90 13.90
C GLY A 70 -0.75 -11.83 14.40
#